data_AF-A0A651HWN5-F1
#
_entry.id   AF-A0A651HWN5-F1
#
_cell.length_a   1.000
_cell.length_b   1.000
_cell.length_c   1.000
_cell.angle_alpha   90.00
_cell.angle_beta   90.00
_cell.angle_gamma   90.00
#
_symmetry.space_group_name_H-M   'P 1'
#
loop_
_entity.id
_entity.type
_entity.pdbx_description
1 polymer ?
#
loop_
_entity_poly.entity_id
_entity_poly.type
_entity_poly.pdbx_seq_one_letter_code
_entity_poly.pdbx_strand_id
1 'polypeptide(L)'
;MEIPGNGERGRDLPSNAGVFMLDPQLERIARTLGPSRFPRKLALELCADCNLACSMCHHPEMRRPKGVMPFLLWKKCADEVARVDPDTEVWFSFCGEPLMEPDLLVAFLRYGRQVGLRSLNVNTNGQLLVPEVAGPLLTSGVGTIVIGIDGFSSPVYASVRVNGDRDVVYRNVEHLLELRRAMDDGPEIQVQFIEMDENEHEMRAFAEYWLERGATVKVRNKLSWGGRLDTPAHQAADDRIPCPWALTMMHVFWDGRVPRCSGDVEGEDFQDNAWHAPLTEIWGRLAPYRQLHLDRRFDELPDRCHDCRDWMSGAAERVRDGQLDRLERRRRKRPLPVPVSGAGRALVSVKSPPSQIVRRADVRPPAP
;
A
#
# COMPACT_ATOMS: atom_id res chain seq x y z
N MET A 1 -54.03 -2.91 27.22
CA MET A 1 -53.56 -2.36 25.92
C MET A 1 -52.08 -2.63 25.85
N GLU A 2 -51.74 -3.83 25.38
CA GLU A 2 -50.36 -4.28 25.16
C GLU A 2 -50.11 -4.20 23.66
N ILE A 3 -49.01 -3.57 23.27
CA ILE A 3 -48.55 -3.50 21.87
C ILE A 3 -47.42 -4.54 21.73
N PRO A 4 -47.52 -5.49 20.80
CA PRO A 4 -46.59 -6.61 20.69
C PRO A 4 -45.27 -6.18 20.02
N GLY A 5 -44.18 -6.77 20.51
CA GLY A 5 -42.81 -6.56 20.01
C GLY A 5 -42.63 -7.07 18.60
N ASN A 6 -42.06 -6.22 17.74
CA ASN A 6 -41.65 -6.59 16.40
C ASN A 6 -40.21 -7.11 16.48
N GLY A 7 -40.05 -8.43 16.57
CA GLY A 7 -38.79 -9.10 16.31
C GLY A 7 -38.42 -8.91 14.85
N GLU A 8 -37.43 -8.07 14.58
CA GLU A 8 -36.87 -7.94 13.24
C GLU A 8 -36.08 -9.21 12.91
N ARG A 9 -36.75 -10.04 12.13
CA ARG A 9 -36.22 -11.19 11.39
C ARG A 9 -34.88 -10.83 10.76
N GLY A 10 -33.86 -11.61 11.10
CA GLY A 10 -32.62 -11.68 10.33
C GLY A 10 -32.97 -11.86 8.87
N ARG A 11 -32.52 -10.93 8.03
CA ARG A 11 -32.52 -11.14 6.58
C ARG A 11 -31.45 -12.18 6.32
N ASP A 12 -31.89 -13.42 6.08
CA ASP A 12 -31.07 -14.45 5.47
C ASP A 12 -30.49 -13.86 4.18
N LEU A 13 -29.17 -13.62 4.18
CA LEU A 13 -28.43 -13.29 2.98
C LEU A 13 -28.55 -14.49 2.02
N PRO A 14 -28.88 -14.29 0.74
CA PRO A 14 -29.04 -15.41 -0.19
C PRO A 14 -27.76 -16.25 -0.22
N SER A 15 -27.93 -17.57 -0.17
CA SER A 15 -26.90 -18.63 -0.12
C SER A 15 -25.96 -18.71 -1.35
N ASN A 16 -25.93 -17.66 -2.16
CA ASN A 16 -25.08 -17.48 -3.33
C ASN A 16 -24.22 -16.19 -3.25
N ALA A 17 -24.18 -15.56 -2.06
CA ALA A 17 -23.37 -14.39 -1.77
C ALA A 17 -21.91 -14.83 -1.55
N GLY A 18 -21.11 -14.64 -2.58
CA GLY A 18 -19.66 -14.84 -2.54
C GLY A 18 -18.99 -13.66 -3.19
N VAL A 19 -17.80 -13.32 -2.70
CA VAL A 19 -16.99 -12.19 -3.15
C VAL A 19 -15.96 -12.71 -4.15
N PHE A 20 -15.79 -12.02 -5.27
CA PHE A 20 -14.68 -12.23 -6.17
C PHE A 20 -13.40 -11.75 -5.51
N MET A 21 -12.43 -12.65 -5.43
CA MET A 21 -11.09 -12.30 -5.01
C MET A 21 -10.04 -12.97 -5.88
N LEU A 22 -8.90 -12.31 -6.01
CA LEU A 22 -7.73 -12.87 -6.65
C LEU A 22 -7.22 -14.06 -5.83
N ASP A 23 -7.04 -15.22 -6.48
CA ASP A 23 -6.42 -16.39 -5.87
C ASP A 23 -5.04 -16.00 -5.32
N PRO A 24 -4.80 -16.07 -4.00
CA PRO A 24 -3.58 -15.55 -3.39
C PRO A 24 -2.35 -16.40 -3.70
N GLN A 25 -2.51 -17.63 -4.20
CA GLN A 25 -1.43 -18.54 -4.59
C GLN A 25 -0.40 -18.77 -3.46
N LEU A 26 -0.89 -18.99 -2.23
CA LEU A 26 -0.07 -19.06 -1.01
C LEU A 26 1.02 -20.13 -1.08
N GLU A 27 0.72 -21.32 -1.59
CA GLU A 27 1.73 -22.38 -1.74
C GLU A 27 2.87 -21.97 -2.68
N ARG A 28 2.53 -21.31 -3.80
CA ARG A 28 3.53 -20.81 -4.75
C ARG A 28 4.42 -19.77 -4.07
N ILE A 29 3.82 -18.87 -3.30
CA ILE A 29 4.55 -17.84 -2.56
C ILE A 29 5.46 -18.48 -1.52
N ALA A 30 4.95 -19.42 -0.71
CA ALA A 30 5.72 -20.10 0.33
C ALA A 30 7.01 -20.73 -0.21
N ARG A 31 6.97 -21.34 -1.40
CA ARG A 31 8.17 -21.92 -2.07
C ARG A 31 9.23 -20.90 -2.49
N THR A 32 8.88 -19.61 -2.57
CA THR A 32 9.82 -18.52 -2.90
C THR A 32 10.42 -17.85 -1.67
N LEU A 33 9.89 -18.16 -0.48
CA LEU A 33 10.32 -17.55 0.77
C LEU A 33 11.55 -18.28 1.31
N GLY A 34 12.48 -17.51 1.84
CA GLY A 34 13.73 -18.03 2.39
C GLY A 34 14.52 -16.94 3.11
N PRO A 35 15.67 -17.30 3.71
CA PRO A 35 16.53 -16.34 4.38
C PRO A 35 17.07 -15.30 3.39
N SER A 36 17.17 -14.05 3.82
CA SER A 36 17.75 -12.97 3.03
C SER A 36 18.68 -12.10 3.86
N ARG A 37 19.85 -11.77 3.29
CA ARG A 37 20.87 -10.91 3.94
C ARG A 37 20.45 -9.45 3.99
N PHE A 38 19.57 -9.02 3.09
CA PHE A 38 19.02 -7.66 3.00
C PHE A 38 17.56 -7.73 2.49
N PRO A 39 16.67 -6.76 2.78
CA PRO A 39 15.30 -6.83 2.27
C PRO A 39 15.28 -6.71 0.74
N ARG A 40 14.40 -7.49 0.08
CA ARG A 40 14.19 -7.37 -1.38
C ARG A 40 13.52 -6.03 -1.74
N LYS A 41 12.73 -5.50 -0.82
CA LYS A 41 11.95 -4.25 -0.99
C LYS A 41 12.18 -3.33 0.20
N LEU A 42 12.50 -2.07 -0.09
CA LEU A 42 12.56 -0.99 0.89
C LEU A 42 11.44 0.01 0.59
N ALA A 43 10.45 0.10 1.45
CA ALA A 43 9.38 1.10 1.35
C ALA A 43 9.71 2.32 2.22
N LEU A 44 9.65 3.50 1.63
CA LEU A 44 9.98 4.77 2.27
C LEU A 44 8.74 5.65 2.31
N GLU A 45 8.43 6.13 3.51
CA GLU A 45 7.44 7.18 3.70
C GLU A 45 8.11 8.55 3.46
N LEU A 46 7.94 9.09 2.25
CA LEU A 46 8.43 10.43 1.92
C LEU A 46 7.65 11.51 2.67
N CYS A 47 6.32 11.43 2.62
CA CYS A 47 5.40 12.36 3.25
C CYS A 47 4.29 11.55 3.89
N ALA A 48 4.11 11.71 5.20
CA ALA A 48 3.09 10.99 5.96
C ALA A 48 1.69 11.61 5.86
N ASP A 49 1.57 12.80 5.25
CA ASP A 49 0.28 13.40 4.94
C ASP A 49 -0.30 12.84 3.64
N CYS A 50 -1.63 12.81 3.56
CA CYS A 50 -2.36 12.39 2.36
C CYS A 50 -3.55 13.32 2.15
N ASN A 51 -3.79 13.71 0.92
CA ASN A 51 -4.96 14.49 0.51
C ASN A 51 -6.26 13.66 0.41
N LEU A 52 -6.17 12.33 0.56
CA LEU A 52 -7.31 11.41 0.54
C LEU A 52 -7.58 10.77 1.91
N ALA A 53 -8.79 10.23 2.08
CA ALA A 53 -9.22 9.50 3.27
C ALA A 53 -9.81 8.11 2.93
N CYS A 54 -9.12 7.38 2.05
CA CYS A 54 -9.64 6.15 1.43
C CYS A 54 -10.16 5.11 2.45
N SER A 55 -11.30 4.48 2.16
CA SER A 55 -12.02 3.58 3.08
C SER A 55 -11.27 2.29 3.42
N MET A 56 -10.33 1.87 2.56
CA MET A 56 -9.48 0.68 2.74
C MET A 56 -8.11 0.99 3.34
N CYS A 57 -7.87 2.24 3.74
CA CYS A 57 -6.59 2.69 4.27
C CYS A 57 -6.69 2.94 5.77
N HIS A 58 -5.64 2.58 6.50
CA HIS A 58 -5.53 2.89 7.93
C HIS A 58 -5.21 4.39 8.19
N HIS A 59 -4.81 5.15 7.17
CA HIS A 59 -4.29 6.51 7.31
C HIS A 59 -5.24 7.52 7.97
N PRO A 60 -6.58 7.50 7.73
CA PRO A 60 -7.51 8.38 8.44
C PRO A 60 -7.52 8.21 9.95
N GLU A 61 -7.20 7.00 10.44
CA GLU A 61 -7.15 6.67 11.87
C GLU A 61 -5.73 6.78 12.46
N MET A 62 -4.74 7.17 11.65
CA MET A 62 -3.35 7.27 12.08
C MET A 62 -3.18 8.31 13.17
N ARG A 63 -2.50 7.92 14.27
CA ARG A 63 -2.34 8.77 15.46
C ARG A 63 -0.95 9.32 15.63
N ARG A 64 0.06 8.60 15.12
CA ARG A 64 1.45 9.07 15.16
C ARG A 64 1.59 10.41 14.41
N PRO A 65 2.58 11.25 14.80
CA PRO A 65 2.87 12.48 14.09
C PRO A 65 3.16 12.23 12.60
N LYS A 66 2.71 13.18 11.77
CA LYS A 66 2.95 13.22 10.33
C LYS A 66 4.03 14.25 10.02
N GLY A 67 4.83 13.96 9.00
CA GLY A 67 5.93 14.80 8.58
C GLY A 67 6.50 14.35 7.25
N VAL A 68 7.59 14.99 6.85
CA VAL A 68 8.28 14.78 5.58
C VAL A 68 9.69 14.28 5.86
N MET A 69 10.11 13.24 5.14
CA MET A 69 11.44 12.67 5.28
C MET A 69 12.51 13.70 4.91
N PRO A 70 13.47 14.01 5.81
CA PRO A 70 14.57 14.89 5.47
C PRO A 70 15.44 14.28 4.38
N PHE A 71 15.83 15.08 3.38
CA PHE A 71 16.68 14.61 2.27
C PHE A 71 17.97 13.94 2.75
N LEU A 72 18.58 14.44 3.84
CA LEU A 72 19.79 13.86 4.42
C LEU A 72 19.59 12.43 4.93
N LEU A 73 18.41 12.11 5.49
CA LEU A 73 18.08 10.75 5.90
C LEU A 73 17.99 9.84 4.67
N TRP A 74 17.31 10.30 3.62
CA TRP A 74 17.25 9.55 2.38
C TRP A 74 18.63 9.31 1.78
N LYS A 75 19.51 10.33 1.74
CA LYS A 75 20.88 10.14 1.24
C LYS A 75 21.61 9.03 1.98
N LYS A 76 21.58 9.03 3.31
CA LYS A 76 22.17 7.97 4.15
C LYS A 76 21.61 6.60 3.79
N CYS A 77 20.28 6.47 3.68
CA CYS A 77 19.62 5.22 3.31
C CYS A 77 20.00 4.75 1.89
N ALA A 78 19.96 5.65 0.91
CA ALA A 78 20.24 5.34 -0.49
C ALA A 78 21.70 4.92 -0.70
N ASP A 79 22.66 5.61 -0.07
CA ASP A 79 24.08 5.28 -0.11
C ASP A 79 24.34 3.88 0.46
N GLU A 80 23.66 3.53 1.56
CA GLU A 80 23.77 2.20 2.16
C GLU A 80 23.18 1.12 1.26
N VAL A 81 21.96 1.31 0.74
CA VAL A 81 21.31 0.35 -0.16
C VAL A 81 22.16 0.13 -1.40
N ALA A 82 22.65 1.19 -2.03
CA ALA A 82 23.48 1.09 -3.24
C ALA A 82 24.78 0.31 -3.00
N ARG A 83 25.38 0.47 -1.81
CA ARG A 83 26.59 -0.25 -1.40
C ARG A 83 26.33 -1.73 -1.10
N VAL A 84 25.17 -2.05 -0.52
CA VAL A 84 24.87 -3.40 -0.01
C VAL A 84 24.19 -4.27 -1.07
N ASP A 85 23.14 -3.75 -1.70
CA ASP A 85 22.35 -4.44 -2.71
C ASP A 85 21.63 -3.40 -3.61
N PRO A 86 22.28 -2.93 -4.70
CA PRO A 86 21.72 -1.92 -5.60
C PRO A 86 20.49 -2.40 -6.39
N ASP A 87 20.20 -3.71 -6.37
CA ASP A 87 19.02 -4.32 -7.00
C ASP A 87 17.78 -4.31 -6.06
N THR A 88 17.94 -3.86 -4.81
CA THR A 88 16.80 -3.67 -3.88
C THR A 88 15.74 -2.77 -4.51
N GLU A 89 14.49 -3.23 -4.51
CA GLU A 89 13.37 -2.43 -4.98
C GLU A 89 13.03 -1.34 -3.95
N VAL A 90 13.34 -0.10 -4.25
CA VAL A 90 12.96 1.03 -3.40
C VAL A 90 11.61 1.59 -3.83
N TRP A 91 10.70 1.77 -2.88
CA TRP A 91 9.32 2.19 -3.09
C TRP A 91 9.00 3.43 -2.25
N PHE A 92 8.85 4.60 -2.87
CA PHE A 92 8.27 5.78 -2.23
C PHE A 92 6.76 5.55 -2.08
N SER A 93 6.36 5.10 -0.90
CA SER A 93 5.06 4.48 -0.65
C SER A 93 4.77 4.36 0.86
N PHE A 94 4.06 3.29 1.26
CA PHE A 94 3.68 2.92 2.62
C PHE A 94 2.55 3.75 3.22
N CYS A 95 2.85 4.96 3.68
CA CYS A 95 1.92 5.83 4.39
C CYS A 95 1.98 7.23 3.78
N GLY A 96 0.83 7.91 3.76
CA GLY A 96 0.72 9.23 3.14
C GLY A 96 0.73 9.19 1.60
N GLU A 97 1.03 10.34 0.99
CA GLU A 97 1.05 10.56 -0.45
C GLU A 97 2.35 11.29 -0.86
N PRO A 98 3.25 10.66 -1.63
CA PRO A 98 4.52 11.27 -2.00
C PRO A 98 4.38 12.51 -2.90
N LEU A 99 3.29 12.64 -3.67
CA LEU A 99 3.06 13.83 -4.51
C LEU A 99 2.58 15.08 -3.74
N MET A 100 2.42 14.98 -2.42
CA MET A 100 2.33 16.18 -1.56
C MET A 100 3.67 16.94 -1.55
N GLU A 101 4.77 16.28 -1.90
CA GLU A 101 6.14 16.84 -1.92
C GLU A 101 6.83 16.52 -3.26
N PRO A 102 6.32 17.03 -4.41
CA PRO A 102 6.72 16.55 -5.75
C PRO A 102 8.19 16.88 -6.09
N ASP A 103 8.67 18.09 -5.76
CA ASP A 103 10.06 18.48 -6.01
C ASP A 103 11.04 17.64 -5.18
N LEU A 104 10.67 17.35 -3.94
CA LEU A 104 11.45 16.52 -3.05
C LEU A 104 11.47 15.07 -3.54
N LEU A 105 10.34 14.53 -3.98
CA LEU A 105 10.25 13.20 -4.59
C LEU A 105 11.19 13.08 -5.80
N VAL A 106 11.17 14.07 -6.71
CA VAL A 106 12.05 14.10 -7.87
C VAL A 106 13.52 14.15 -7.45
N ALA A 107 13.86 14.96 -6.43
CA ALA A 107 15.21 15.01 -5.87
C ALA A 107 15.64 13.65 -5.26
N PHE A 108 14.73 12.98 -4.54
CA PHE A 108 14.99 11.65 -3.97
C PHE A 108 15.28 10.63 -5.07
N LEU A 109 14.45 10.59 -6.12
CA LEU A 109 14.60 9.69 -7.26
C LEU A 109 15.91 9.91 -8.00
N ARG A 110 16.24 11.17 -8.32
CA ARG A 110 17.48 11.54 -8.99
C ARG A 110 18.70 11.15 -8.16
N TYR A 111 18.68 11.41 -6.86
CA TYR A 111 19.78 11.00 -5.97
C TYR A 111 19.94 9.48 -5.93
N GLY A 112 18.83 8.73 -5.81
CA GLY A 112 18.86 7.28 -5.83
C GLY A 112 19.53 6.72 -7.09
N ARG A 113 19.23 7.27 -8.26
CA ARG A 113 19.91 6.90 -9.51
C ARG A 113 21.38 7.29 -9.52
N GLN A 114 21.69 8.50 -9.06
CA GLN A 114 23.07 9.01 -9.00
C GLN A 114 23.99 8.07 -8.19
N VAL A 115 23.49 7.49 -7.10
CA VAL A 115 24.29 6.58 -6.26
C VAL A 115 24.27 5.12 -6.72
N GLY A 116 23.52 4.81 -7.78
CA GLY A 116 23.55 3.50 -8.45
C GLY A 116 22.36 2.58 -8.16
N LEU A 117 21.26 3.08 -7.54
CA LEU A 117 20.06 2.27 -7.34
C LEU A 117 19.39 1.93 -8.68
N ARG A 118 19.06 0.65 -8.87
CA ARG A 118 18.54 0.13 -10.14
C ARG A 118 17.02 0.07 -10.20
N SER A 119 16.34 -0.03 -9.05
CA SER A 119 14.88 -0.11 -8.96
C SER A 119 14.35 0.96 -8.01
N LEU A 120 13.81 2.03 -8.59
CA LEU A 120 13.15 3.13 -7.88
C LEU A 120 11.70 3.21 -8.34
N ASN A 121 10.76 3.18 -7.39
CA ASN A 121 9.36 3.01 -7.69
C ASN A 121 8.52 3.97 -6.84
N VAL A 122 7.38 4.42 -7.37
CA VAL A 122 6.47 5.35 -6.70
C VAL A 122 5.08 4.73 -6.65
N ASN A 123 4.44 4.77 -5.49
CA ASN A 123 3.00 4.59 -5.37
C ASN A 123 2.35 5.95 -5.08
N THR A 124 1.36 6.32 -5.88
CA THR A 124 0.61 7.58 -5.70
C THR A 124 -0.88 7.35 -5.91
N ASN A 125 -1.72 8.20 -5.34
CA ASN A 125 -3.15 8.28 -5.62
C ASN A 125 -3.47 9.03 -6.94
N GLY A 126 -2.49 9.72 -7.52
CA GLY A 126 -2.58 10.37 -8.83
C GLY A 126 -3.39 11.66 -8.91
N GLN A 127 -4.00 12.13 -7.82
CA GLN A 127 -4.76 13.39 -7.80
C GLN A 127 -3.87 14.61 -8.09
N LEU A 128 -2.61 14.54 -7.66
CA LEU A 128 -1.61 15.60 -7.81
C LEU A 128 -0.65 15.38 -8.99
N LEU A 129 -0.94 14.41 -9.88
CA LEU A 129 -0.21 14.20 -11.14
C LEU A 129 -0.61 15.23 -12.21
N VAL A 130 -0.59 16.51 -11.85
CA VAL A 130 -0.81 17.61 -12.79
C VAL A 130 0.34 17.69 -13.81
N PRO A 131 0.16 18.30 -14.99
CA PRO A 131 1.17 18.37 -16.05
C PRO A 131 2.55 18.84 -15.58
N GLU A 132 2.59 19.79 -14.64
CA GLU A 132 3.82 20.34 -14.07
C GLU A 132 4.62 19.31 -13.25
N VAL A 133 3.95 18.30 -12.69
CA VAL A 133 4.56 17.22 -11.91
C VAL A 133 4.93 16.03 -12.80
N ALA A 134 4.11 15.72 -13.81
CA ALA A 134 4.25 14.53 -14.65
C ALA A 134 5.61 14.48 -15.39
N GLY A 135 6.00 15.57 -16.06
CA GLY A 135 7.26 15.62 -16.82
C GLY A 135 8.52 15.41 -15.97
N PRO A 136 8.70 16.19 -14.88
CA PRO A 136 9.82 15.98 -13.95
C PRO A 136 9.84 14.59 -13.33
N LEU A 137 8.68 14.01 -13.02
CA LEU A 137 8.58 12.65 -12.49
C LEU A 137 9.05 11.61 -13.51
N LEU A 138 8.57 11.66 -14.76
CA LEU A 138 8.96 10.73 -15.83
C LEU A 138 10.47 10.76 -16.12
N THR A 139 11.10 11.93 -15.99
CA THR A 139 12.54 12.13 -16.26
C THR A 139 13.43 12.04 -15.01
N SER A 140 12.86 11.74 -13.84
CA SER A 140 13.58 11.62 -12.58
C SER A 140 14.45 10.37 -12.46
N GLY A 141 14.26 9.41 -13.37
CA GLY A 141 14.81 8.07 -13.28
C GLY A 141 13.93 7.08 -12.54
N VAL A 142 12.68 7.42 -12.19
CA VAL A 142 11.72 6.42 -11.69
C VAL A 142 11.59 5.26 -12.70
N GLY A 143 11.55 4.02 -12.20
CA GLY A 143 11.38 2.81 -13.01
C GLY A 143 9.92 2.37 -13.13
N THR A 144 9.15 2.50 -12.04
CA THR A 144 7.71 2.17 -12.04
C THR A 144 6.91 3.23 -11.30
N ILE A 145 5.79 3.66 -11.89
CA ILE A 145 4.79 4.50 -11.23
C ILE A 145 3.50 3.69 -11.10
N VAL A 146 3.05 3.45 -9.88
CA VAL A 146 1.80 2.76 -9.58
C VAL A 146 0.77 3.78 -9.08
N ILE A 147 -0.35 3.88 -9.80
CA ILE A 147 -1.40 4.86 -9.52
C ILE A 147 -2.61 4.11 -8.96
N GLY A 148 -2.95 4.39 -7.70
CA GLY A 148 -4.08 3.76 -7.01
C GLY A 148 -5.41 4.40 -7.38
N ILE A 149 -6.25 3.68 -8.13
CA ILE A 149 -7.54 4.20 -8.62
C ILE A 149 -8.71 3.46 -7.96
N ASP A 150 -8.71 2.12 -7.97
CA ASP A 150 -9.68 1.26 -7.27
C ASP A 150 -11.18 1.51 -7.56
N GLY A 151 -11.50 2.14 -8.70
CA GLY A 151 -12.88 2.37 -9.14
C GLY A 151 -12.91 2.84 -10.59
N PHE A 152 -13.94 2.42 -11.33
CA PHE A 152 -14.17 2.83 -12.71
C PHE A 152 -15.23 3.92 -12.81
N SER A 153 -16.39 3.79 -12.16
CA SER A 153 -17.40 4.85 -12.14
C SER A 153 -17.12 5.89 -11.06
N SER A 154 -17.55 7.14 -11.27
CA SER A 154 -17.37 8.20 -10.27
C SER A 154 -18.02 7.87 -8.91
N PRO A 155 -19.22 7.25 -8.84
CA PRO A 155 -19.80 6.84 -7.56
C PRO A 155 -18.99 5.78 -6.80
N VAL A 156 -18.52 4.73 -7.47
CA VAL A 156 -17.69 3.69 -6.84
C VAL A 156 -16.32 4.24 -6.44
N TYR A 157 -15.71 5.05 -7.30
CA TYR A 157 -14.45 5.72 -6.95
C TYR A 157 -14.61 6.59 -5.70
N ALA A 158 -15.65 7.43 -5.62
CA ALA A 158 -15.85 8.34 -4.50
C ALA A 158 -16.13 7.64 -3.16
N SER A 159 -16.78 6.45 -3.18
CA SER A 159 -17.00 5.66 -1.96
C SER A 159 -15.72 5.00 -1.45
N VAL A 160 -14.78 4.72 -2.34
CA VAL A 160 -13.54 4.00 -2.07
C VAL A 160 -12.38 4.97 -1.78
N ARG A 161 -12.12 5.91 -2.68
CA ARG A 161 -11.07 6.93 -2.65
C ARG A 161 -11.62 8.27 -2.14
N VAL A 162 -12.15 8.26 -0.92
CA VAL A 162 -12.78 9.43 -0.27
C VAL A 162 -11.89 10.69 -0.37
N ASN A 163 -12.53 11.83 -0.69
CA ASN A 163 -11.94 13.14 -1.04
C ASN A 163 -11.22 13.20 -2.38
N GLY A 164 -11.21 12.13 -3.17
CA GLY A 164 -10.66 12.12 -4.51
C GLY A 164 -11.71 12.42 -5.57
N ASP A 165 -11.26 12.89 -6.72
CA ASP A 165 -12.07 13.05 -7.92
C ASP A 165 -11.61 12.07 -9.00
N ARG A 166 -12.55 11.23 -9.46
CA ARG A 166 -12.29 10.20 -10.46
C ARG A 166 -11.86 10.79 -11.80
N ASP A 167 -12.52 11.84 -12.26
CA ASP A 167 -12.26 12.42 -13.58
C ASP A 167 -10.91 13.16 -13.58
N VAL A 168 -10.54 13.76 -12.45
CA VAL A 168 -9.20 14.35 -12.26
C VAL A 168 -8.11 13.30 -12.40
N VAL A 169 -8.18 12.20 -11.63
CA VAL A 169 -7.12 11.17 -11.69
C VAL A 169 -7.09 10.49 -13.06
N TYR A 170 -8.24 10.24 -13.68
CA TYR A 170 -8.29 9.65 -15.03
C TYR A 170 -7.57 10.53 -16.06
N ARG A 171 -7.91 11.83 -16.10
CA ARG A 171 -7.25 12.80 -16.98
C ARG A 171 -5.74 12.90 -16.71
N ASN A 172 -5.33 12.89 -15.45
CA ASN A 172 -3.91 12.94 -15.09
C ASN A 172 -3.15 11.70 -15.57
N VAL A 173 -3.73 10.51 -15.39
CA VAL A 173 -3.10 9.25 -15.83
C VAL A 173 -3.04 9.17 -17.35
N GLU A 174 -4.10 9.58 -18.06
CA GLU A 174 -4.10 9.64 -19.53
C GLU A 174 -3.00 10.56 -20.04
N HIS A 175 -2.89 11.75 -19.47
CA HIS A 175 -1.82 12.69 -19.81
C HIS A 175 -0.42 12.11 -19.53
N LEU A 176 -0.23 11.43 -18.39
CA LEU A 176 1.03 10.76 -18.06
C LEU A 176 1.38 9.67 -19.08
N LEU A 177 0.39 8.88 -19.52
CA LEU A 177 0.56 7.84 -20.54
C LEU A 177 0.91 8.44 -21.90
N GLU A 178 0.29 9.55 -22.29
CA GLU A 178 0.62 10.28 -23.51
C GLU A 178 2.08 10.77 -23.50
N LEU A 179 2.50 11.43 -22.41
CA LEU A 179 3.88 11.86 -22.24
C LEU A 179 4.85 10.67 -22.28
N ARG A 180 4.51 9.58 -21.58
CA ARG A 180 5.32 8.35 -21.59
C ARG A 180 5.45 7.74 -22.98
N ARG A 181 4.39 7.74 -23.80
CA ARG A 181 4.43 7.21 -25.17
C ARG A 181 5.38 7.98 -26.09
N ALA A 182 5.62 9.27 -25.80
CA ALA A 182 6.57 10.09 -26.54
C ALA A 182 8.05 9.85 -26.15
N MET A 183 8.31 8.95 -25.19
CA MET A 183 9.66 8.62 -24.72
C MET A 183 10.10 7.24 -25.23
N ASP A 184 11.33 7.14 -25.74
CA ASP A 184 11.93 5.85 -26.14
C ASP A 184 12.14 4.93 -24.93
N ASP A 185 12.73 5.48 -23.86
CA ASP A 185 12.90 4.83 -22.57
C ASP A 185 12.22 5.65 -21.48
N GLY A 186 11.45 4.99 -20.63
CA GLY A 186 10.66 5.64 -19.60
C GLY A 186 9.99 4.62 -18.68
N PRO A 187 9.46 5.07 -17.53
CA PRO A 187 8.95 4.18 -16.51
C PRO A 187 7.78 3.31 -17.01
N GLU A 188 7.61 2.17 -16.36
CA GLU A 188 6.36 1.42 -16.45
C GLU A 188 5.26 2.17 -15.67
N ILE A 189 4.14 2.44 -16.34
CA ILE A 189 2.96 3.01 -15.71
C ILE A 189 1.99 1.89 -15.39
N GLN A 190 1.69 1.73 -14.10
CA GLN A 190 0.72 0.75 -13.61
C GLN A 190 -0.48 1.47 -13.00
N VAL A 191 -1.69 1.05 -13.36
CA VAL A 191 -2.91 1.43 -12.63
C VAL A 191 -3.28 0.30 -11.69
N GLN A 192 -3.53 0.62 -10.43
CA GLN A 192 -3.83 -0.36 -9.40
C GLN A 192 -5.32 -0.46 -9.12
N PHE A 193 -5.77 -1.70 -8.96
CA PHE A 193 -7.10 -2.08 -8.51
C PHE A 193 -6.98 -3.01 -7.29
N ILE A 194 -7.32 -2.49 -6.12
CA ILE A 194 -7.54 -3.28 -4.91
C ILE A 194 -8.96 -3.83 -5.00
N GLU A 195 -9.08 -5.14 -5.14
CA GLU A 195 -10.38 -5.80 -5.26
C GLU A 195 -11.10 -5.83 -3.90
N MET A 196 -12.33 -5.32 -3.90
CA MET A 196 -13.20 -5.16 -2.74
C MET A 196 -14.67 -5.32 -3.18
N ASP A 197 -15.56 -5.56 -2.21
CA ASP A 197 -16.99 -5.75 -2.45
C ASP A 197 -17.62 -4.55 -3.18
N GLU A 198 -17.14 -3.34 -2.89
CA GLU A 198 -17.64 -2.10 -3.48
C GLU A 198 -17.29 -1.95 -4.96
N ASN A 199 -16.25 -2.62 -5.46
CA ASN A 199 -15.71 -2.37 -6.81
C ASN A 199 -15.53 -3.62 -7.69
N GLU A 200 -15.62 -4.84 -7.16
CA GLU A 200 -15.30 -6.08 -7.89
C GLU A 200 -16.03 -6.23 -9.23
N HIS A 201 -17.23 -5.66 -9.33
CA HIS A 201 -18.08 -5.67 -10.51
C HIS A 201 -17.56 -4.76 -11.64
N GLU A 202 -16.69 -3.79 -11.33
CA GLU A 202 -16.09 -2.86 -12.28
C GLU A 202 -14.74 -3.31 -12.84
N MET A 203 -14.15 -4.39 -12.30
CA MET A 203 -12.78 -4.82 -12.64
C MET A 203 -12.57 -5.01 -14.16
N ARG A 204 -13.52 -5.59 -14.88
CA ARG A 204 -13.39 -5.81 -16.34
C ARG A 204 -13.34 -4.49 -17.10
N ALA A 205 -14.33 -3.61 -16.88
CA ALA A 205 -14.40 -2.31 -17.54
C ALA A 205 -13.18 -1.44 -17.20
N PHE A 206 -12.73 -1.48 -15.93
CA PHE A 206 -11.50 -0.84 -15.49
C PHE A 206 -10.29 -1.35 -16.27
N ALA A 207 -10.13 -2.67 -16.37
CA ALA A 207 -8.98 -3.26 -17.03
C ALA A 207 -8.95 -2.96 -18.53
N GLU A 208 -10.07 -3.16 -19.23
CA GLU A 208 -10.19 -2.89 -20.66
C GLU A 208 -9.80 -1.43 -20.97
N TYR A 209 -10.37 -0.47 -20.24
CA TYR A 209 -10.10 0.96 -20.43
C TYR A 209 -8.61 1.32 -20.36
N TRP A 210 -7.91 0.80 -19.35
CA TRP A 210 -6.51 1.14 -19.08
C TRP A 210 -5.52 0.36 -19.93
N LEU A 211 -5.83 -0.90 -20.26
CA LEU A 211 -5.03 -1.73 -21.17
C LEU A 211 -5.01 -1.14 -22.58
N GLU A 212 -6.16 -0.69 -23.11
CA GLU A 212 -6.25 0.01 -24.41
C GLU A 212 -5.39 1.29 -24.44
N ARG A 213 -5.21 1.93 -23.28
CA ARG A 213 -4.39 3.13 -23.11
C ARG A 213 -2.93 2.81 -22.81
N GLY A 214 -2.54 1.54 -22.78
CA GLY A 214 -1.15 1.10 -22.65
C GLY A 214 -0.62 1.10 -21.21
N ALA A 215 -1.48 1.24 -20.21
CA ALA A 215 -1.09 1.03 -18.82
C ALA A 215 -1.04 -0.47 -18.51
N THR A 216 -0.18 -0.86 -17.57
CA THR A 216 -0.27 -2.19 -16.96
C THR A 216 -1.31 -2.17 -15.84
N VAL A 217 -2.22 -3.13 -15.81
CA VAL A 217 -3.23 -3.23 -14.75
C VAL A 217 -2.69 -4.13 -13.64
N LYS A 218 -2.55 -3.57 -12.44
CA LYS A 218 -2.06 -4.24 -11.24
C LYS A 218 -3.22 -4.52 -10.28
N VAL A 219 -3.60 -5.78 -10.14
CA VAL A 219 -4.70 -6.20 -9.25
C VAL A 219 -4.16 -6.83 -7.98
N ARG A 220 -4.73 -6.50 -6.82
CA ARG A 220 -4.36 -7.09 -5.54
C ARG A 220 -5.55 -7.24 -4.61
N ASN A 221 -5.42 -8.14 -3.65
CA ASN A 221 -6.37 -8.24 -2.54
C ASN A 221 -6.18 -7.09 -1.55
N LYS A 222 -7.28 -6.70 -0.88
CA LYS A 222 -7.29 -5.74 0.23
C LYS A 222 -6.48 -6.28 1.42
N LEU A 223 -5.65 -5.42 2.02
CA LEU A 223 -4.95 -5.71 3.28
C LEU A 223 -5.82 -5.29 4.46
N SER A 224 -5.57 -5.94 5.60
CA SER A 224 -6.13 -5.53 6.89
C SER A 224 -5.27 -4.54 7.66
N TRP A 225 -4.00 -4.36 7.27
CA TRP A 225 -3.04 -3.52 7.98
C TRP A 225 -2.80 -4.00 9.42
N GLY A 226 -2.43 -5.27 9.57
CA GLY A 226 -2.23 -5.86 10.89
C GLY A 226 -3.53 -6.08 11.67
N GLY A 227 -4.64 -6.37 10.98
CA GLY A 227 -5.94 -6.64 11.62
C GLY A 227 -6.77 -5.40 11.96
N ARG A 228 -6.41 -4.21 11.45
CA ARG A 228 -7.15 -2.96 11.69
C ARG A 228 -8.41 -2.82 10.81
N LEU A 229 -8.40 -3.42 9.64
CA LEU A 229 -9.51 -3.42 8.68
C LEU A 229 -9.92 -4.84 8.31
N ASP A 230 -11.21 -5.02 8.00
CA ASP A 230 -11.72 -6.26 7.43
C ASP A 230 -11.33 -6.40 5.96
N THR A 231 -11.06 -7.63 5.53
CA THR A 231 -10.78 -7.96 4.13
C THR A 231 -11.35 -9.33 3.74
N PRO A 232 -11.93 -9.47 2.53
CA PRO A 232 -12.39 -10.75 1.99
C PRO A 232 -11.27 -11.80 1.85
N ALA A 233 -10.00 -11.34 1.81
CA ALA A 233 -8.84 -12.22 1.71
C ALA A 233 -8.57 -13.03 2.99
N HIS A 234 -9.12 -12.61 4.13
CA HIS A 234 -8.94 -13.27 5.42
C HIS A 234 -9.88 -14.47 5.57
N GLN A 235 -9.56 -15.54 4.87
CA GLN A 235 -10.35 -16.77 4.92
C GLN A 235 -9.81 -17.75 5.94
N ALA A 236 -10.64 -18.71 6.37
CA ALA A 236 -10.12 -19.89 7.03
C ALA A 236 -9.18 -20.60 6.05
N ALA A 237 -7.90 -20.67 6.41
CA ALA A 237 -6.90 -21.41 5.65
C ALA A 237 -6.39 -22.53 6.55
N ASP A 238 -6.29 -23.73 6.00
CA ASP A 238 -5.88 -24.92 6.75
C ASP A 238 -4.40 -24.83 7.18
N ASP A 239 -3.59 -24.03 6.47
CA ASP A 239 -2.15 -23.92 6.68
C ASP A 239 -1.64 -22.48 6.58
N ARG A 240 -1.09 -21.96 7.69
CA ARG A 240 -0.37 -20.69 7.71
C ARG A 240 0.98 -20.83 7.01
N ILE A 241 1.28 -19.89 6.10
CA ILE A 241 2.58 -19.75 5.45
C ILE A 241 3.44 -18.69 6.18
N PRO A 242 4.78 -18.73 6.02
CA PRO A 242 5.66 -17.64 6.46
C PRO A 242 5.18 -16.30 5.87
N CYS A 243 5.17 -15.22 6.67
CA CYS A 243 4.65 -13.93 6.20
C CYS A 243 5.54 -13.32 5.10
N PRO A 244 5.05 -13.12 3.86
CA PRO A 244 5.87 -12.57 2.78
C PRO A 244 6.33 -11.14 3.05
N TRP A 245 5.50 -10.34 3.73
CA TRP A 245 5.80 -8.96 4.11
C TRP A 245 6.98 -8.90 5.09
N ALA A 246 6.95 -9.75 6.12
CA ALA A 246 8.02 -9.85 7.13
C ALA A 246 9.35 -10.33 6.53
N LEU A 247 9.29 -11.25 5.56
CA LEU A 247 10.50 -11.86 4.99
C LEU A 247 11.16 -11.03 3.87
N THR A 248 10.40 -10.20 3.17
CA THR A 248 10.89 -9.55 1.95
C THR A 248 10.97 -8.03 2.01
N MET A 249 10.31 -7.39 2.98
CA MET A 249 10.10 -5.94 2.97
C MET A 249 10.56 -5.26 4.27
N MET A 250 11.30 -4.17 4.12
CA MET A 250 11.60 -3.22 5.18
C MET A 250 10.86 -1.91 4.92
N HIS A 251 10.43 -1.23 5.96
CA HIS A 251 9.78 0.08 5.88
C HIS A 251 10.58 1.09 6.69
N VAL A 252 10.64 2.34 6.24
CA VAL A 252 11.26 3.44 6.99
C VAL A 252 10.30 4.62 6.97
N PHE A 253 9.94 5.09 8.15
CA PHE A 253 9.05 6.23 8.31
C PHE A 253 9.76 7.54 8.03
N TRP A 254 8.98 8.61 7.86
CA TRP A 254 9.50 9.94 7.58
C TRP A 254 10.53 10.42 8.61
N ASP A 255 10.39 10.00 9.87
CA ASP A 255 11.27 10.35 11.00
C ASP A 255 12.44 9.37 11.19
N GLY A 256 12.57 8.38 10.30
CA GLY A 256 13.62 7.36 10.32
C GLY A 256 13.30 6.11 11.14
N ARG A 257 12.19 6.07 11.90
CA ARG A 257 11.80 4.83 12.60
C ARG A 257 11.56 3.70 11.60
N VAL A 258 12.05 2.51 11.94
CA VAL A 258 11.89 1.28 11.17
C VAL A 258 10.95 0.34 11.93
N PRO A 259 9.66 0.21 11.55
CA PRO A 259 8.75 -0.74 12.19
C PRO A 259 9.21 -2.19 12.00
N ARG A 260 8.72 -3.10 12.87
CA ARG A 260 8.90 -4.55 12.67
C ARG A 260 8.35 -5.04 11.33
N CYS A 261 7.20 -4.53 10.91
CA CYS A 261 6.53 -4.93 9.67
C CYS A 261 5.59 -3.83 9.14
N SER A 262 5.04 -4.04 7.94
CA SER A 262 4.06 -3.13 7.32
C SER A 262 2.75 -2.96 8.10
N GLY A 263 2.41 -3.90 8.99
CA GLY A 263 1.22 -3.81 9.83
C GLY A 263 1.37 -2.83 11.00
N ASP A 264 2.60 -2.42 11.32
CA ASP A 264 2.88 -1.49 12.42
C ASP A 264 2.79 -0.03 12.00
N VAL A 265 1.62 0.38 11.55
CA VAL A 265 1.43 1.69 10.92
C VAL A 265 1.61 2.88 11.88
N GLU A 266 1.63 2.64 13.18
CA GLU A 266 1.89 3.65 14.23
C GLU A 266 3.36 3.67 14.69
N GLY A 267 4.14 2.61 14.36
CA GLY A 267 5.52 2.45 14.81
C GLY A 267 5.64 2.25 16.31
N GLU A 268 4.70 1.52 16.90
CA GLU A 268 4.69 1.20 18.35
C GLU A 268 5.74 0.14 18.71
N ASP A 269 6.13 -0.68 17.74
CA ASP A 269 7.14 -1.74 17.86
C ASP A 269 8.18 -1.57 16.74
N PHE A 270 8.72 -0.34 16.67
CA PHE A 270 9.88 -0.03 15.83
C PHE A 270 11.15 -0.66 16.39
N GLN A 271 12.03 -1.12 15.51
CA GLN A 271 13.21 -1.92 15.86
C GLN A 271 14.48 -1.08 16.01
N ASP A 272 14.54 0.06 15.33
CA ASP A 272 15.51 1.14 15.52
C ASP A 272 15.11 2.36 14.68
N ASN A 273 15.96 3.38 14.66
CA ASN A 273 15.88 4.54 13.80
C ASN A 273 17.08 4.58 12.81
N ALA A 274 16.77 4.74 11.52
CA ALA A 274 17.71 4.84 10.42
C ALA A 274 18.61 6.09 10.47
N TRP A 275 18.40 7.04 11.39
CA TRP A 275 19.39 8.08 11.70
C TRP A 275 20.61 7.53 12.41
N HIS A 276 20.42 6.54 13.28
CA HIS A 276 21.43 6.10 14.25
C HIS A 276 22.03 4.74 13.90
N ALA A 277 21.22 3.83 13.34
CA ALA A 277 21.67 2.50 12.94
C ALA A 277 21.71 2.34 11.41
N PRO A 278 22.62 1.51 10.87
CA PRO A 278 22.58 1.06 9.48
C PRO A 278 21.35 0.18 9.21
N LEU A 279 20.72 0.32 8.05
CA LEU A 279 19.60 -0.53 7.63
C LEU A 279 19.95 -2.02 7.68
N THR A 280 21.19 -2.38 7.35
CA THR A 280 21.72 -3.76 7.45
C THR A 280 21.66 -4.30 8.87
N GLU A 281 21.99 -3.49 9.88
CA GLU A 281 21.93 -3.89 11.28
C GLU A 281 20.48 -4.04 11.73
N ILE A 282 19.62 -3.07 11.40
CA ILE A 282 18.19 -3.11 11.74
C ILE A 282 17.52 -4.34 11.11
N TRP A 283 17.83 -4.63 9.84
CA TRP A 283 17.38 -5.85 9.18
C TRP A 283 17.88 -7.09 9.92
N GLY A 284 19.15 -7.11 10.34
CA GLY A 284 19.78 -8.19 11.09
C GLY A 284 19.10 -8.49 12.42
N ARG A 285 18.68 -7.47 13.18
CA ARG A 285 17.95 -7.64 14.46
C ARG A 285 16.61 -8.35 14.30
N LEU A 286 16.00 -8.25 13.12
CA LEU A 286 14.78 -8.98 12.77
C LEU A 286 15.02 -10.42 12.30
N ALA A 287 16.27 -10.90 12.25
CA ALA A 287 16.57 -12.26 11.80
C ALA A 287 15.91 -13.35 12.67
N PRO A 288 15.92 -13.30 14.02
CA PRO A 288 15.21 -14.27 14.84
C PRO A 288 13.69 -14.29 14.56
N TYR A 289 13.08 -13.10 14.40
CA TYR A 289 11.67 -12.97 14.04
C TYR A 289 11.36 -13.63 12.69
N ARG A 290 12.18 -13.38 11.66
CA ARG A 290 12.04 -14.02 10.35
C ARG A 290 12.29 -15.53 10.40
N GLN A 291 13.18 -15.99 11.28
CA GLN A 291 13.46 -17.41 11.46
C GLN A 291 12.24 -18.15 12.03
N LEU A 292 11.53 -17.56 12.99
CA LEU A 292 10.26 -18.13 13.50
C LEU A 292 9.22 -18.35 12.38
N HIS A 293 9.14 -17.41 11.43
CA HIS A 293 8.28 -17.57 10.25
C HIS A 293 8.73 -18.74 9.37
N LEU A 294 10.03 -18.86 9.08
CA LEU A 294 10.59 -19.93 8.23
C LEU A 294 10.45 -21.31 8.87
N ASP A 295 10.62 -21.39 10.19
CA ASP A 295 10.47 -22.63 10.98
C ASP A 295 8.99 -22.98 11.26
N ARG A 296 8.05 -22.14 10.81
CA ARG A 296 6.60 -22.25 11.07
C ARG A 296 6.25 -22.28 12.56
N ARG A 297 7.07 -21.69 13.42
CA ARG A 297 6.86 -21.54 14.88
C ARG A 297 5.97 -20.33 15.15
N PHE A 298 4.75 -20.36 14.60
CA PHE A 298 3.87 -19.20 14.58
C PHE A 298 3.33 -18.79 15.96
N ASP A 299 3.24 -19.74 16.90
CA ASP A 299 2.78 -19.49 18.28
C ASP A 299 3.79 -18.71 19.13
N GLU A 300 5.04 -18.60 18.65
CA GLU A 300 6.11 -17.85 19.32
C GLU A 300 6.32 -16.46 18.69
N LEU A 301 5.48 -16.08 17.74
CA LEU A 301 5.52 -14.76 17.16
C LEU A 301 4.97 -13.71 18.15
N PRO A 302 5.33 -12.42 17.98
CA PRO A 302 4.72 -11.36 18.78
C PRO A 302 3.19 -11.33 18.63
N ASP A 303 2.46 -10.99 19.69
CA ASP A 303 0.99 -11.02 19.77
C ASP A 303 0.27 -10.47 18.53
N ARG A 304 0.76 -9.34 17.99
CA ARG A 304 0.20 -8.71 16.79
C ARG A 304 0.17 -9.62 15.55
N CYS A 305 0.98 -10.67 15.52
CA CYS A 305 1.06 -11.63 14.43
C CYS A 305 0.03 -12.77 14.57
N HIS A 306 -0.59 -12.96 15.74
CA HIS A 306 -1.55 -14.03 15.97
C HIS A 306 -2.88 -13.73 15.28
N ASP A 307 -3.35 -12.48 15.35
CA ASP A 307 -4.59 -12.05 14.71
C ASP A 307 -4.40 -11.49 13.30
N CYS A 308 -3.16 -11.14 12.92
CA CYS A 308 -2.85 -10.64 11.59
C CYS A 308 -2.92 -11.73 10.53
N ARG A 309 -3.73 -11.49 9.50
CA ARG A 309 -3.92 -12.39 8.34
C ARG A 309 -3.44 -11.79 7.02
N ASP A 310 -2.65 -10.71 7.04
CA ASP A 310 -2.11 -10.08 5.81
C ASP A 310 -1.18 -11.00 5.00
N TRP A 311 -0.67 -12.08 5.60
CA TRP A 311 0.06 -13.13 4.87
C TRP A 311 -0.83 -13.87 3.85
N MET A 312 -2.16 -13.81 4.01
CA MET A 312 -3.14 -14.41 3.10
C MET A 312 -3.41 -13.54 1.86
N SER A 313 -2.96 -12.27 1.83
CA SER A 313 -3.30 -11.35 0.73
C SER A 313 -2.74 -11.78 -0.62
N GLY A 314 -1.70 -12.63 -0.61
CA GLY A 314 -1.00 -13.07 -1.80
C GLY A 314 -0.20 -11.96 -2.49
N ALA A 315 0.27 -12.26 -3.69
CA ALA A 315 0.98 -11.32 -4.55
C ALA A 315 0.00 -10.66 -5.53
N ALA A 316 0.30 -9.40 -5.90
CA ALA A 316 -0.44 -8.72 -6.96
C ALA A 316 -0.29 -9.44 -8.30
N GLU A 317 -1.36 -9.50 -9.10
CA GLU A 317 -1.29 -9.85 -10.52
C GLU A 317 -1.04 -8.59 -11.34
N ARG A 318 -0.15 -8.67 -12.32
CA ARG A 318 0.04 -7.62 -13.32
C ARG A 318 -0.36 -8.17 -14.67
N VAL A 319 -1.26 -7.48 -15.35
CA VAL A 319 -1.69 -7.82 -16.70
C VAL A 319 -1.41 -6.68 -17.66
N ARG A 320 -0.92 -7.06 -18.84
CA ARG A 320 -0.70 -6.20 -19.99
C ARG A 320 -1.72 -6.55 -21.07
N ASP A 321 -1.68 -5.80 -22.16
CA ASP A 321 -2.60 -6.02 -23.28
C ASP A 321 -2.59 -7.48 -23.75
N GLY A 322 -3.78 -8.00 -24.07
CA GLY A 322 -4.01 -9.41 -24.40
C GLY A 322 -3.96 -10.40 -23.22
N GLN A 323 -3.80 -9.95 -21.98
CA GLN A 323 -3.71 -10.83 -20.79
C GLN A 323 -4.95 -10.79 -19.87
N LEU A 324 -6.04 -10.13 -20.29
CA LEU A 324 -7.23 -9.96 -19.45
C LEU A 324 -7.87 -11.29 -19.04
N ASP A 325 -8.03 -12.23 -19.97
CA ASP A 325 -8.62 -13.54 -19.66
C ASP A 325 -7.83 -14.32 -18.62
N ARG A 326 -6.50 -14.10 -18.55
CA ARG A 326 -5.66 -14.69 -17.50
C ARG A 326 -6.01 -14.12 -16.13
N LEU A 327 -6.24 -12.82 -16.02
CA LEU A 327 -6.68 -12.20 -14.78
C LEU A 327 -8.02 -12.78 -14.33
N GLU A 328 -8.98 -12.91 -15.24
CA GLU A 328 -10.30 -13.45 -14.91
C GLU A 328 -10.25 -14.88 -14.42
N ARG A 329 -9.46 -15.75 -15.05
CA ARG A 329 -9.26 -17.13 -14.57
C ARG A 329 -8.66 -17.20 -13.17
N ARG A 330 -7.93 -16.16 -12.74
CA ARG A 330 -7.37 -16.08 -11.40
C ARG A 330 -8.35 -15.52 -10.36
N ARG A 331 -9.40 -14.82 -10.78
CA ARG A 331 -10.45 -14.31 -9.89
C ARG A 331 -11.44 -15.43 -9.61
N ARG A 332 -11.67 -15.74 -8.34
CA ARG A 332 -12.62 -16.78 -7.93
C ARG A 332 -13.66 -16.18 -7.02
N LYS A 333 -14.93 -16.51 -7.25
CA LYS A 333 -16.00 -16.23 -6.31
C LYS A 333 -15.83 -17.16 -5.11
N ARG A 334 -15.60 -16.60 -3.93
CA ARG A 334 -15.43 -17.35 -2.67
C ARG A 334 -16.54 -17.01 -1.69
N PRO A 335 -16.93 -17.93 -0.78
CA PRO A 335 -17.93 -17.64 0.24
C PRO A 335 -17.55 -16.41 1.05
N LEU A 336 -18.54 -15.61 1.46
CA LEU A 336 -18.31 -14.47 2.35
C LEU A 336 -17.54 -14.90 3.61
N PRO A 337 -16.62 -14.06 4.13
CA PRO A 337 -15.96 -14.34 5.39
C PRO A 337 -17.01 -14.46 6.50
N VAL A 338 -16.91 -15.53 7.31
CA VAL A 338 -17.71 -15.66 8.52
C VAL A 338 -17.27 -14.55 9.48
N PRO A 339 -18.18 -13.71 10.00
CA PRO A 339 -17.82 -12.70 10.99
C PRO A 339 -17.09 -13.35 12.15
N VAL A 340 -15.93 -12.81 12.52
CA VAL A 340 -15.24 -13.26 13.73
C VAL A 340 -16.08 -12.80 14.91
N SER A 341 -16.86 -13.72 15.51
CA SER A 341 -17.64 -13.44 16.71
C SER A 341 -16.69 -13.12 17.86
N GLY A 342 -16.54 -11.83 18.19
CA GLY A 342 -15.76 -11.43 19.37
C GLY A 342 -15.39 -9.95 19.51
N ALA A 343 -15.35 -9.15 18.44
CA ALA A 343 -15.01 -7.73 18.55
C ALA A 343 -16.28 -6.86 18.63
N GLY A 344 -16.87 -6.75 19.82
CA GLY A 344 -17.82 -5.68 20.10
C GLY A 344 -17.12 -4.33 20.05
N ARG A 345 -17.16 -3.65 18.90
CA ARG A 345 -16.84 -2.22 18.83
C ARG A 345 -18.14 -1.44 18.66
N ALA A 346 -18.50 -0.72 19.72
CA ALA A 346 -19.54 0.29 19.69
C ALA A 346 -19.21 1.31 18.59
N LEU A 347 -20.12 1.47 17.63
CA LEU A 347 -20.14 2.62 16.74
C LEU A 347 -20.38 3.88 17.58
N VAL A 348 -19.31 4.57 17.97
CA VAL A 348 -19.41 5.92 18.51
C VAL A 348 -19.63 6.85 17.33
N SER A 349 -20.86 7.35 17.19
CA SER A 349 -21.19 8.48 16.32
C SER A 349 -20.40 9.70 16.79
N VAL A 350 -19.31 10.04 16.09
CA VAL A 350 -18.57 11.28 16.31
C VAL A 350 -19.08 12.31 15.31
N LYS A 351 -19.91 13.24 15.80
CA LYS A 351 -20.16 14.51 15.11
C LYS A 351 -18.85 15.32 15.15
N SER A 352 -18.28 15.59 13.98
CA SER A 352 -17.10 16.46 13.83
C SER A 352 -17.41 17.90 14.27
N PRO A 353 -16.59 18.54 15.12
CA PRO A 353 -16.64 19.98 15.30
C PRO A 353 -15.91 20.71 14.14
N PRO A 354 -16.28 21.96 13.83
CA PRO A 354 -15.71 22.70 12.71
C PRO A 354 -14.23 23.04 12.94
N SER A 355 -13.46 22.95 11.86
CA SER A 355 -12.02 23.20 11.77
C SER A 355 -11.65 24.62 12.20
N GLN A 356 -10.79 24.75 13.22
CA GLN A 356 -10.05 25.98 13.46
C GLN A 356 -8.74 25.93 12.67
N ILE A 357 -8.61 26.84 11.71
CA ILE A 357 -7.40 27.11 10.94
C ILE A 357 -6.36 27.69 11.90
N VAL A 358 -5.35 26.90 12.28
CA VAL A 358 -4.19 27.40 13.02
C VAL A 358 -3.20 27.99 12.01
N ARG A 359 -3.02 29.31 12.07
CA ARG A 359 -2.04 30.05 11.26
C ARG A 359 -0.62 29.64 11.67
N ARG A 360 0.24 29.41 10.67
CA ARG A 360 1.67 29.14 10.79
C ARG A 360 2.34 30.18 11.71
N ALA A 361 3.02 29.71 12.76
CA ALA A 361 3.97 30.51 13.52
C ALA A 361 5.36 30.36 12.89
N ASP A 362 6.00 31.49 12.59
CA ASP A 362 7.35 31.59 12.05
C ASP A 362 8.38 30.97 12.98
N VAL A 363 9.03 29.89 12.54
CA VAL A 363 10.25 29.36 13.16
C VAL A 363 11.44 29.93 12.41
N ARG A 364 12.13 30.90 13.02
CA ARG A 364 13.44 31.37 12.53
C ARG A 364 14.53 30.34 12.90
N PRO A 365 15.49 30.07 12.01
CA PRO A 365 16.64 29.22 12.32
C PRO A 365 17.63 29.96 13.24
N PRO A 366 18.43 29.22 14.05
CA PRO A 366 19.47 29.84 14.87
C PRO A 366 20.61 30.35 13.99
N ALA A 367 21.15 31.52 14.37
CA ALA A 367 22.28 32.18 13.71
C ALA A 367 23.63 31.50 14.08
N PRO A 368 24.72 31.80 13.33
CA PRO A 368 25.78 30.87 12.98
C PRO A 368 26.68 30.39 14.11
#